data_AF-A0A0P5A8N7-F1
#
_entry.id   AF-A0A0P5A8N7-F1
#
_cell.length_a   1.000
_cell.length_b   1.000
_cell.length_c   1.000
_cell.angle_alpha   90.00
_cell.angle_beta   90.00
_cell.angle_gamma   90.00
#
_symmetry.space_group_name_H-M   'P 1'
#
loop_
_entity.id
_entity.type
_entity.pdbx_description
1 polymer ?
#
loop_
_entity_poly.entity_id
_entity_poly.type
_entity_poly.pdbx_seq_one_letter_code
_entity_poly.pdbx_strand_id
1 'polypeptide(L)'
;MAKTNAIVRSLPSVETLGCTSVICSDKTGTLTTTRCRLAACSFWTKLPKMEIHCCTNLRALAQPTNLLEKLPWTARRFGPGDYETLHEIATICMMCNDSAIDFNEHKQAFEDTKWKKEVNHGILPRSQI
;
A
#
# COMPACT_ATOMS: atom_id res chain seq x y z
N MET A 1 -23.27 8.35 19.76
CA MET A 1 -22.77 7.46 18.69
C MET A 1 -22.54 8.20 17.36
N ALA A 2 -23.47 9.05 16.88
CA ALA A 2 -23.24 9.80 15.62
C ALA A 2 -21.98 10.72 15.64
N LYS A 3 -21.72 11.41 16.76
CA LYS A 3 -20.50 12.24 16.92
C LYS A 3 -19.18 11.45 16.90
N THR A 4 -19.23 10.13 17.07
CA THR A 4 -18.07 9.23 17.06
C THR A 4 -18.03 8.39 15.78
N ASN A 5 -18.61 8.90 14.68
CA ASN A 5 -18.70 8.23 13.37
C ASN A 5 -19.44 6.87 13.39
N ALA A 6 -20.32 6.65 14.38
CA ALA A 6 -21.15 5.45 14.47
C ALA A 6 -22.61 5.78 14.15
N ILE A 7 -23.07 5.33 12.98
CA ILE A 7 -24.46 5.52 12.52
C ILE A 7 -25.28 4.33 12.98
N VAL A 8 -26.10 4.54 14.01
CA VAL A 8 -27.04 3.53 14.52
C VAL A 8 -28.33 3.62 13.72
N ARG A 9 -28.69 2.52 13.03
CA ARG A 9 -29.92 2.45 12.23
C ARG A 9 -31.15 2.01 13.03
N SER A 10 -30.95 1.37 14.18
CA SER A 10 -32.01 0.84 15.05
C SER A 10 -31.65 1.08 16.52
N LEU A 11 -32.53 1.75 17.27
CA LEU A 11 -32.28 2.10 18.67
C LEU A 11 -32.07 0.88 19.59
N PRO A 12 -32.81 -0.24 19.45
CA PRO A 12 -32.55 -1.47 20.21
C PRO A 12 -31.14 -2.05 20.03
N SER A 13 -30.48 -1.80 18.89
CA SER A 13 -29.14 -2.34 18.64
C SER A 13 -28.06 -1.77 19.58
N VAL A 14 -28.32 -0.63 20.23
CA VAL A 14 -27.38 -0.01 21.18
C VAL A 14 -27.19 -0.88 22.42
N GLU A 15 -28.26 -1.51 22.91
CA GLU A 15 -28.21 -2.42 24.06
C GLU A 15 -27.47 -3.71 23.71
N THR A 16 -27.80 -4.32 22.57
CA THR A 16 -27.13 -5.54 22.08
C THR A 16 -25.63 -5.32 21.82
N LEU A 17 -25.25 -4.14 21.31
CA LEU A 17 -23.83 -3.79 21.13
C LEU A 17 -23.08 -3.73 22.47
N GLY A 18 -23.75 -3.32 23.55
CA GLY A 18 -23.19 -3.31 24.91
C GLY A 18 -22.92 -4.70 25.47
N CYS A 19 -23.64 -5.73 25.00
CA CYS A 19 -23.48 -7.12 25.41
C CYS A 19 -22.62 -7.97 24.45
N THR A 20 -21.98 -7.34 23.46
CA THR A 20 -21.19 -8.06 22.45
C THR A 20 -19.88 -8.60 23.05
N SER A 21 -19.66 -9.91 22.97
CA SER A 21 -18.46 -10.59 23.49
C SER A 21 -17.40 -10.89 22.43
N VAL A 22 -17.78 -10.88 21.14
CA VAL A 22 -16.88 -11.18 20.02
C VAL A 22 -17.13 -10.17 18.90
N ILE A 23 -16.06 -9.63 18.32
CA ILE A 23 -16.10 -8.71 17.17
C ILE A 23 -15.38 -9.36 16.00
N CYS A 24 -16.12 -9.66 14.94
CA CYS A 24 -15.56 -10.06 13.65
C CYS A 24 -15.37 -8.81 12.79
N SER A 25 -14.12 -8.39 12.62
CA SER A 25 -13.77 -7.23 11.80
C SER A 25 -13.00 -7.68 10.56
N ASP A 26 -13.29 -7.07 9.42
CA ASP A 26 -12.49 -7.27 8.22
C ASP A 26 -11.14 -6.54 8.34
N LYS A 27 -10.11 -7.06 7.70
CA LYS A 27 -8.77 -6.47 7.79
C LYS A 27 -8.67 -5.21 6.95
N THR A 28 -8.96 -5.30 5.66
CA THR A 28 -8.67 -4.25 4.69
C THR A 28 -9.79 -3.22 4.65
N GLY A 29 -9.47 -1.96 4.90
CA GLY A 29 -10.45 -0.87 4.95
C GLY A 29 -11.15 -0.70 6.30
N THR A 30 -10.92 -1.60 7.27
CA THR A 30 -11.38 -1.44 8.67
C THR A 30 -10.21 -1.41 9.65
N LEU A 31 -9.42 -2.50 9.77
CA LEU A 31 -8.25 -2.52 10.65
C LEU A 31 -7.04 -1.81 10.02
N THR A 32 -6.87 -1.93 8.70
CA THR A 32 -5.82 -1.24 7.95
C THR A 32 -6.43 -0.27 6.94
N THR A 33 -5.72 0.82 6.65
CA THR A 33 -6.08 1.69 5.53
C THR A 33 -5.84 0.96 4.20
N THR A 34 -6.68 1.20 3.20
CA THR A 34 -6.50 0.68 1.82
C THR A 34 -5.29 1.29 1.08
N ARG A 35 -4.40 1.99 1.78
CA ARG A 35 -3.17 2.57 1.20
C ARG A 35 -2.02 1.60 1.35
N CYS A 36 -1.66 0.91 0.27
CA CYS A 36 -0.48 0.05 0.22
C CYS A 36 0.79 0.88 -0.04
N ARG A 37 1.92 0.49 0.55
CA ARG A 37 3.24 1.10 0.32
C ARG A 37 4.32 0.03 0.35
N LEU A 38 5.33 0.19 -0.50
CA LEU A 38 6.56 -0.59 -0.42
C LEU A 38 7.39 -0.13 0.78
N ALA A 39 7.51 -0.98 1.80
CA ALA A 39 8.30 -0.69 2.99
C ALA A 39 9.79 -0.96 2.77
N ALA A 40 10.10 -2.09 2.13
CA ALA A 40 11.47 -2.53 1.84
C ALA A 40 11.50 -3.37 0.56
N CYS A 41 12.60 -3.28 -0.18
CA CYS A 41 12.93 -4.16 -1.30
C CYS A 41 14.37 -4.62 -1.12
N SER A 42 14.61 -5.93 -1.26
CA SER A 42 15.95 -6.51 -1.15
C SER A 42 16.36 -7.17 -2.45
N PHE A 43 17.61 -6.99 -2.85
CA PHE A 43 18.15 -7.58 -4.07
C PHE A 43 19.61 -8.01 -3.86
N TRP A 44 20.05 -8.92 -4.74
CA TRP A 44 21.42 -9.40 -4.78
C TRP A 44 22.20 -8.72 -5.89
N THR A 45 23.47 -8.41 -5.62
CA THR A 45 24.41 -7.85 -6.60
C THR A 45 25.46 -8.89 -7.00
N LYS A 46 26.04 -8.75 -8.20
CA LYS A 46 27.12 -9.63 -8.66
C LYS A 46 28.47 -9.28 -8.02
N LEU A 47 29.21 -10.36 -7.80
CA LEU A 47 30.50 -10.61 -7.11
C LEU A 47 31.64 -9.59 -7.34
N PRO A 48 32.67 -9.52 -6.45
CA PRO A 48 33.35 -10.67 -5.81
C PRO A 48 32.71 -11.19 -4.51
N LYS A 49 31.80 -10.46 -3.87
CA LYS A 49 31.04 -10.90 -2.70
C LYS A 49 29.56 -10.69 -2.93
N MET A 50 28.77 -11.70 -2.58
CA MET A 50 27.31 -11.62 -2.65
C MET A 50 26.84 -10.70 -1.53
N GLU A 51 26.41 -9.49 -1.89
CA GLU A 51 25.87 -8.50 -0.94
C GLU A 51 24.34 -8.42 -1.08
N ILE A 52 23.63 -8.39 0.05
CA ILE A 52 22.19 -8.16 0.10
C ILE A 52 21.97 -6.68 0.42
N HIS A 53 21.37 -5.95 -0.50
CA HIS A 53 21.02 -4.55 -0.28
C HIS A 53 19.54 -4.44 0.03
N CYS A 54 19.19 -3.75 1.13
CA CYS A 54 17.82 -3.41 1.48
C CYS A 54 17.56 -1.93 1.18
N CYS A 55 16.69 -1.66 0.22
CA CYS A 55 16.20 -0.33 -0.07
C CYS A 55 14.89 -0.10 0.68
N THR A 56 14.93 0.70 1.73
CA THR A 56 13.73 1.17 2.43
C THR A 56 13.36 2.57 1.93
N ASN A 57 12.08 2.81 1.69
CA ASN A 57 11.63 4.18 1.44
C ASN A 57 11.77 4.99 2.75
N LEU A 58 12.75 5.91 2.82
CA LEU A 58 13.01 6.71 4.02
C LEU A 58 11.77 7.49 4.49
N ARG A 59 10.85 7.80 3.59
CA ARG A 59 9.58 8.50 3.90
C ARG A 59 8.52 7.56 4.50
N ALA A 60 8.60 6.25 4.22
CA ALA A 60 7.79 5.23 4.89
C ALA A 60 8.29 4.93 6.31
N LEU A 61 9.60 5.07 6.54
CA LEU A 61 10.23 5.01 7.86
C LEU A 61 10.09 6.32 8.67
N ALA A 62 9.57 7.39 8.07
CA ALA A 62 9.33 8.68 8.74
C ALA A 62 8.02 8.71 9.54
N GLN A 63 7.31 7.59 9.66
CA GLN A 63 6.39 7.38 10.80
C GLN A 63 7.25 7.08 12.03
N PRO A 64 6.93 7.60 13.23
CA PRO A 64 7.84 7.66 14.37
C PRO A 64 7.99 6.27 14.99
N THR A 65 8.69 5.42 14.28
CA THR A 65 9.18 4.15 14.79
C THR A 65 10.67 4.23 14.58
N ASN A 66 11.40 4.12 15.68
CA ASN A 66 12.86 4.09 15.77
C ASN A 66 13.44 2.83 15.09
N LEU A 67 12.87 2.41 13.95
CA LEU A 67 13.32 1.30 13.14
C LEU A 67 14.65 1.63 12.48
N LEU A 68 14.88 2.89 12.10
CA LEU A 68 16.14 3.33 11.51
C LEU A 68 17.34 3.08 12.43
N GLU A 69 17.20 3.24 13.75
CA GLU A 69 18.26 2.98 14.72
C GLU A 69 18.49 1.50 15.01
N LYS A 70 17.53 0.62 14.65
CA LYS A 70 17.61 -0.83 14.90
C LYS A 70 18.03 -1.63 13.66
N LEU A 71 18.31 -0.99 12.54
CA LEU A 71 18.73 -1.68 11.33
C LEU A 71 20.24 -1.99 11.40
N PRO A 72 20.65 -3.27 11.39
CA PRO A 72 22.06 -3.66 11.52
C PRO A 72 22.89 -3.46 10.24
N TRP A 73 22.40 -2.68 9.28
CA TRP A 73 22.98 -2.52 7.95
C TRP A 73 23.18 -1.04 7.64
N THR A 74 24.29 -0.70 6.98
CA THR A 74 24.62 0.66 6.55
C THR A 74 23.53 1.23 5.66
N ALA A 75 22.72 2.14 6.21
CA ALA A 75 21.67 2.83 5.48
C ALA A 75 22.30 3.83 4.49
N ARG A 76 22.52 3.39 3.24
CA ARG A 76 22.91 4.25 2.12
C ARG A 76 21.68 4.52 1.26
N ARG A 77 21.51 5.77 0.81
CA ARG A 77 20.54 6.07 -0.25
C ARG A 77 21.09 5.55 -1.57
N PHE A 78 20.27 4.82 -2.30
CA PHE A 78 20.59 4.31 -3.63
C PHE A 78 19.75 5.04 -4.69
N GLY A 79 20.38 5.43 -5.79
CA GLY A 79 19.72 5.87 -7.00
C GLY A 79 19.44 4.69 -7.95
N PRO A 80 18.49 4.83 -8.88
CA PRO A 80 18.18 3.79 -9.85
C PRO A 80 19.34 3.44 -10.81
N GLY A 81 20.35 4.30 -10.91
CA GLY A 81 21.57 4.04 -11.68
C GLY A 81 22.71 3.37 -10.91
N ASP A 82 22.56 3.17 -9.59
CA ASP A 82 23.65 2.59 -8.77
C ASP A 82 23.83 1.09 -9.02
N TYR A 83 22.75 0.41 -9.44
CA TYR A 83 22.76 -1.02 -9.73
C TYR A 83 21.85 -1.33 -10.93
N GLU A 84 22.38 -2.09 -11.89
CA GLU A 84 21.61 -2.59 -13.04
C GLU A 84 20.38 -3.40 -12.58
N THR A 85 20.52 -4.18 -11.51
CA THR A 85 19.41 -4.95 -10.91
C THR A 85 18.26 -4.07 -10.43
N LEU A 86 18.54 -2.86 -9.92
CA LEU A 86 17.47 -1.93 -9.51
C LEU A 86 16.68 -1.41 -10.71
N HIS A 87 17.37 -1.18 -11.83
CA HIS A 87 16.73 -0.78 -13.07
C HIS A 87 15.83 -1.89 -13.62
N GLU A 88 16.28 -3.15 -13.59
CA GLU A 88 15.47 -4.30 -13.98
C GLU A 88 14.24 -4.47 -13.08
N ILE A 89 14.40 -4.38 -11.75
CA ILE A 89 13.26 -4.47 -10.81
C ILE A 89 12.26 -3.35 -11.06
N ALA A 90 12.72 -2.11 -11.25
CA ALA A 90 11.85 -0.97 -11.56
C ALA A 90 11.09 -1.20 -12.88
N THR A 91 11.77 -1.72 -13.90
CA THR A 91 11.17 -2.05 -15.20
C THR A 91 10.09 -3.12 -15.06
N ILE A 92 10.33 -4.18 -14.30
CA ILE A 92 9.33 -5.23 -14.01
C ILE A 92 8.14 -4.62 -13.26
N CYS A 93 8.38 -3.82 -12.22
CA CYS A 93 7.31 -3.17 -11.45
C CYS A 93 6.47 -2.20 -12.30
N MET A 94 7.03 -1.62 -13.36
CA MET A 94 6.28 -0.76 -14.28
C MET A 94 5.52 -1.56 -15.35
N MET A 95 6.13 -2.61 -15.91
CA MET A 95 5.50 -3.40 -16.98
C MET A 95 4.42 -4.36 -16.47
N CYS A 96 4.58 -4.88 -15.25
CA CYS A 96 3.65 -5.83 -14.63
C CYS A 96 2.66 -5.13 -13.67
N ASN A 97 2.21 -3.93 -14.03
CA ASN A 97 1.32 -3.13 -13.19
C ASN A 97 0.26 -2.41 -14.03
N ASP A 98 -1.00 -2.71 -13.76
CA ASP A 98 -2.16 -2.04 -14.40
C ASP A 98 -2.60 -0.78 -13.64
N SER A 99 -1.96 -0.44 -12.51
CA SER A 99 -2.27 0.76 -11.75
C SER A 99 -1.60 2.00 -12.33
N ALA A 100 -2.27 3.14 -12.22
CA ALA A 100 -1.75 4.45 -12.58
C ALA A 100 -1.85 5.43 -11.40
N ILE A 101 -1.06 6.50 -11.45
CA ILE A 101 -1.15 7.62 -10.51
C ILE A 101 -1.72 8.84 -11.24
N ASP A 102 -2.63 9.55 -10.58
CA ASP A 102 -3.25 10.76 -11.10
C ASP A 102 -2.95 11.94 -10.18
N PHE A 103 -2.70 13.12 -10.75
CA PHE A 103 -2.41 14.31 -9.95
C PHE A 103 -3.71 15.03 -9.59
N ASN A 104 -4.03 15.04 -8.30
CA ASN A 104 -5.19 15.76 -7.79
C ASN A 104 -4.84 17.23 -7.53
N GLU A 105 -5.25 18.11 -8.43
CA GLU A 105 -4.98 19.56 -8.33
C GLU A 105 -5.51 20.20 -7.04
N HIS A 106 -6.68 19.77 -6.54
CA HIS A 106 -7.26 20.33 -5.32
C HIS A 106 -6.46 19.98 -4.07
N LYS A 107 -5.86 18.79 -4.05
CA LYS A 107 -5.05 18.31 -2.91
C LYS A 107 -3.56 18.59 -3.10
N GLN A 108 -3.16 19.08 -4.28
CA GLN A 108 -1.76 19.25 -4.68
C GLN A 108 -0.94 17.97 -4.42
N ALA A 109 -1.51 16.81 -4.74
CA ALA A 109 -0.93 15.50 -4.42
C ALA A 109 -1.28 14.45 -5.48
N PHE A 110 -0.34 13.54 -5.73
CA PHE A 110 -0.59 12.33 -6.52
C PHE A 110 -1.42 11.34 -5.71
N GLU A 111 -2.47 10.82 -6.31
CA GLU A 111 -3.31 9.77 -5.76
C GLU A 111 -3.28 8.57 -6.70
N ASP A 112 -3.38 7.37 -6.14
CA ASP A 112 -3.63 6.18 -6.96
C ASP A 112 -4.95 6.40 -7.71
N THR A 113 -4.98 6.07 -9.00
CA THR A 113 -6.21 6.11 -9.76
C THR A 113 -7.22 5.24 -9.02
N LYS A 114 -8.27 5.88 -8.47
CA LYS A 114 -9.40 5.12 -7.97
C LYS A 114 -9.78 4.19 -9.11
N TRP A 115 -9.90 2.89 -8.83
CA TRP A 115 -10.66 1.99 -9.69
C TRP A 115 -12.02 2.65 -9.86
N LYS A 116 -12.16 3.46 -10.91
CA LYS A 116 -13.44 3.85 -11.44
C LYS A 116 -13.95 2.51 -11.88
N LYS A 117 -14.81 1.90 -11.07
CA LYS A 117 -15.82 1.02 -11.62
C LYS A 117 -16.52 1.92 -12.62
N GLU A 118 -16.05 1.89 -13.87
CA GLU A 118 -16.94 2.12 -14.98
C GLU A 118 -18.09 1.17 -14.67
N VAL A 119 -19.21 1.74 -14.24
CA VAL A 119 -20.49 1.07 -14.33
C VAL A 119 -20.80 1.07 -15.83
N ASN A 120 -19.99 0.34 -16.60
CA ASN A 120 -20.31 -0.04 -17.95
C ASN A 120 -21.42 -1.05 -17.78
N HIS A 121 -22.66 -0.59 -17.90
CA HIS A 121 -23.74 -1.39 -18.44
C HIS A 121 -23.27 -1.89 -19.82
N GLY A 122 -22.51 -2.98 -19.80
CA GLY A 122 -21.71 -3.41 -20.94
C GLY A 122 -21.05 -4.74 -20.61
N ILE A 123 -21.90 -5.76 -20.42
CA ILE A 123 -21.50 -7.15 -20.57
C ILE A 123 -20.85 -7.26 -21.95
N LEU A 124 -19.52 -7.34 -22.04
CA LEU A 124 -18.88 -7.91 -23.21
C LEU A 124 -18.94 -9.43 -23.06
N PRO A 125 -19.51 -10.16 -24.04
CA PRO A 125 -19.75 -11.59 -23.92
C PRO A 125 -18.43 -12.37 -23.83
N ARG A 126 -18.35 -13.31 -22.89
CA ARG A 126 -17.38 -14.41 -22.93
C ARG A 126 -17.67 -15.27 -24.16
N SER A 127 -17.09 -14.90 -25.30
CA SER A 127 -16.93 -15.79 -26.44
C SER A 127 -15.91 -15.19 -27.40
N GLN A 128 -14.63 -15.20 -27.05
CA GLN A 128 -13.50 -15.52 -27.94
C GLN A 128 -12.30 -15.90 -27.06
N ILE A 129 -11.64 -16.99 -27.47
CA ILE A 129 -10.62 -17.81 -26.79
C ILE A 129 -11.19 -18.89 -25.87
#